data_AF-G7CJT5-F1
#
_entry.id   AF-G7CJT5-F1
#
_cell.length_a   1.000
_cell.length_b   1.000
_cell.length_c   1.000
_cell.angle_alpha   90.00
_cell.angle_beta   90.00
_cell.angle_gamma   90.00
#
_symmetry.space_group_name_H-M   'P 1'
#
loop_
_entity.id
_entity.type
_entity.pdbx_description
1 polymer ?
#
loop_
_entity_poly.entity_id
_entity_poly.type
_entity_poly.pdbx_seq_one_letter_code
_entity_poly.pdbx_strand_id
1 'polypeptide(L)' 'MIAPESFELSDIDGTSSPVSEVVPPEHEDAVREAAQSCPEQAIFIESDATAERPRETTP' A
#
# COMPACT_ATOMS: atom_id res chain seq x y z
N MET A 1 14.15 3.59 -6.11
CA MET A 1 12.79 3.13 -5.77
C MET A 1 12.94 2.10 -4.65
N ILE A 2 12.23 2.25 -3.52
CA ILE A 2 12.44 1.45 -2.29
C ILE A 2 11.77 0.07 -2.39
N ALA A 3 10.59 -0.01 -3.02
CA ALA A 3 9.82 -1.25 -3.19
C ALA A 3 9.50 -1.54 -4.67
N PRO A 4 10.51 -1.82 -5.52
CA PRO A 4 10.31 -2.01 -6.96
C PRO A 4 9.45 -3.24 -7.31
N GLU A 5 9.40 -4.23 -6.44
CA GLU A 5 8.56 -5.42 -6.62
C GLU A 5 7.07 -5.17 -6.30
N SER A 6 6.75 -4.05 -5.65
CA SER A 6 5.38 -3.70 -5.24
C SER A 6 4.79 -2.54 -6.04
N PHE A 7 5.62 -1.79 -6.75
CA PHE A 7 5.21 -0.64 -7.55
C PHE A 7 5.86 -0.66 -8.93
N GLU A 8 5.06 -0.41 -9.95
CA GLU A 8 5.55 -0.12 -11.29
C GLU A 8 5.60 1.39 -11.51
N LEU A 9 6.45 1.82 -12.46
CA LEU A 9 6.54 3.19 -12.92
C LEU A 9 6.08 3.23 -14.37
N SER A 10 5.15 4.13 -14.66
CA SER A 10 4.71 4.40 -16.02
C SER A 10 5.78 5.18 -16.79
N ASP A 11 6.22 4.65 -17.92
CA ASP A 11 7.16 5.31 -18.84
C ASP A 11 6.54 6.52 -19.57
N ILE A 12 5.21 6.67 -19.52
CA ILE A 12 4.48 7.71 -20.27
C ILE A 12 4.39 9.00 -19.45
N ASP A 13 3.96 8.89 -18.19
CA ASP A 13 3.67 10.03 -17.32
C ASP A 13 4.52 10.05 -16.05
N GLY A 14 5.37 9.04 -15.84
CA GLY A 14 6.25 8.96 -14.67
C GLY A 14 5.50 8.70 -13.36
N THR A 15 4.23 8.30 -13.42
CA THR A 15 3.45 7.96 -12.22
C THR A 15 3.77 6.55 -11.74
N SER A 16 3.70 6.34 -10.44
CA SER A 16 3.92 5.02 -9.84
C SER A 16 2.61 4.44 -9.34
N SER A 17 2.37 3.16 -9.65
CA SER A 17 1.13 2.46 -9.30
C SER A 17 1.46 1.10 -8.66
N PRO A 18 0.62 0.60 -7.73
CA PRO A 18 0.82 -0.72 -7.14
C PRO A 18 0.61 -1.83 -8.19
N VAL A 19 1.48 -2.84 -8.20
CA VAL A 19 1.36 -4.01 -9.11
C VAL A 19 0.36 -5.05 -8.61
N SER A 20 0.00 -4.98 -7.33
CA SER A 20 -0.95 -5.87 -6.65
C SER A 20 -1.68 -5.09 -5.55
N GLU A 21 -2.95 -5.39 -5.33
CA GLU A 21 -3.75 -4.80 -4.24
C GLU A 21 -3.34 -5.37 -2.88
N VAL A 22 -2.77 -6.58 -2.85
CA VAL A 22 -2.29 -7.24 -1.64
C VAL A 22 -0.76 -7.20 -1.62
N VAL A 23 -0.22 -6.66 -0.54
CA VAL A 23 1.22 -6.65 -0.27
C VAL A 23 1.60 -7.98 0.39
N PRO A 24 2.54 -8.75 -0.18
CA PRO A 24 3.03 -9.96 0.47
C PRO A 24 3.77 -9.64 1.78
N PRO A 25 3.75 -10.53 2.79
CA PRO A 25 4.39 -10.30 4.09
C PRO A 25 5.86 -9.89 3.98
N GLU A 26 6.60 -10.47 3.05
CA GLU A 26 8.02 -10.18 2.80
C GLU A 26 8.29 -8.80 2.20
N HIS A 27 7.26 -8.14 1.64
CA HIS A 27 7.34 -6.81 1.04
C HIS A 27 6.72 -5.71 1.92
N GLU A 28 6.05 -6.05 3.02
CA GLU A 28 5.35 -5.07 3.86
C GLU A 28 6.27 -3.94 4.37
N ASP A 29 7.45 -4.29 4.87
CA ASP A 29 8.40 -3.29 5.38
C ASP A 29 8.88 -2.36 4.26
N ALA A 30 9.19 -2.90 3.09
CA ALA A 30 9.61 -2.10 1.94
C ALA A 30 8.49 -1.16 1.48
N VAL A 31 7.24 -1.61 1.46
CA VAL A 31 6.08 -0.78 1.09
C VAL A 31 5.81 0.29 2.15
N ARG A 32 5.95 -0.02 3.44
CA ARG A 32 5.86 0.95 4.53
C ARG A 32 6.92 2.03 4.42
N GLU A 33 8.18 1.66 4.14
CA GLU A 33 9.26 2.62 3.93
C GLU A 33 9.04 3.48 2.67
N ALA A 34 8.55 2.87 1.59
CA ALA A 34 8.21 3.60 0.36
C ALA A 34 7.13 4.66 0.62
N ALA A 35 6.09 4.33 1.39
CA ALA A 35 5.04 5.27 1.77
C ALA A 35 5.57 6.42 2.62
N GLN A 36 6.41 6.12 3.62
CA GLN A 36 7.02 7.14 4.49
C GLN A 36 7.99 8.05 3.74
N SER A 37 8.71 7.51 2.77
CA SER A 37 9.70 8.24 1.98
C SER A 37 9.10 9.03 0.82
N CYS A 38 7.83 8.81 0.48
CA CYS A 38 7.18 9.49 -0.62
C CYS A 38 7.00 10.99 -0.29
N PRO A 39 7.70 11.92 -0.96
CA PRO A 39 7.63 13.35 -0.61
C PRO A 39 6.23 13.93 -0.74
N GLU A 40 5.46 13.45 -1.72
CA GLU A 40 4.08 13.87 -2.00
C GLU A 40 3.04 13.11 -1.16
N GLN A 41 3.46 12.17 -0.31
CA GLN A 41 2.58 11.35 0.54
C GLN A 41 1.45 10.66 -0.25
N ALA A 42 1.76 10.20 -1.46
CA ALA A 42 0.77 9.66 -2.41
C ALA A 42 0.46 8.16 -2.22
N ILE A 43 1.17 7.47 -1.34
CA ILE A 43 1.04 6.03 -1.12
C ILE A 43 0.25 5.80 0.18
N PHE A 44 -0.90 5.13 0.08
CA PHE A 44 -1.75 4.76 1.20
C PHE A 44 -1.75 3.24 1.37
N ILE A 45 -1.55 2.78 2.60
CA ILE A 45 -1.54 1.35 2.94
C ILE A 45 -2.74 1.08 3.84
N GLU A 46 -3.67 0.27 3.35
CA GLU A 46 -4.79 -0.19 4.15
C GLU A 46 -4.35 -1.40 4.97
N SER A 47 -4.48 -1.31 6.29
CA SER A 47 -4.25 -2.44 7.18
C SER A 47 -5.57 -3.18 7.35
N ASP A 48 -5.61 -4.47 6.98
CA ASP A 48 -6.78 -5.34 7.15
C ASP A 48 -7.20 -5.50 8.64
N ALA A 49 -6.39 -5.01 9.57
CA ALA A 49 -6.69 -4.91 11.00
C ALA A 49 -7.99 -4.15 11.36
N THR A 50 -8.68 -3.54 10.38
CA THR A 50 -9.98 -2.86 10.58
C THR A 50 -11.17 -3.64 9.97
N ALA A 51 -10.98 -4.83 9.39
CA ALA A 51 -12.08 -5.62 8.81
C ALA A 51 -12.97 -6.32 9.84
N GLU A 52 -12.54 -6.42 11.11
CA GLU A 52 -13.28 -7.17 12.13
C GLU A 52 -13.71 -6.30 13.32
N ARG A 53 -14.65 -5.37 13.06
CA ARG A 53 -15.63 -5.01 14.08
C ARG A 53 -16.96 -5.66 13.69
N PRO A 54 -17.39 -6.74 14.39
CA PRO A 54 -18.73 -7.28 14.20
C PRO A 54 -19.73 -6.14 14.35
N ARG A 55 -20.59 -5.97 13.35
CA ARG A 55 -21.67 -4.99 13.38
C ARG A 55 -22.58 -5.43 14.53
N GLU A 56 -22.52 -4.74 15.66
CA GLU A 56 -23.44 -4.94 16.79
C GLU A 56 -24.87 -4.82 16.25
N THR A 57 -25.56 -5.97 16.15
CA THR A 57 -27.00 -5.99 15.92
C THR A 57 -27.65 -5.66 17.26
N THR A 58 -27.99 -4.39 17.46
CA THR A 58 -28.76 -3.93 18.61
C THR A 58 -30.17 -4.56 18.56
N PRO A 59 -30.70 -5.07 19.70
CA PRO A 59 -32.00 -5.75 19.76
C PRO A 59 -33.20 -4.82 19.54
#